data_AF-A0A9D8S823-F1
#
_entry.id   AF-A0A9D8S823-F1
#
_cell.length_a   1.000
_cell.length_b   1.000
_cell.length_c   1.000
_cell.angle_alpha   90.00
_cell.angle_beta   90.00
_cell.angle_gamma   90.00
#
_symmetry.space_group_name_H-M   'P 1'
#
loop_
_entity.id
_entity.type
_entity.pdbx_description
1 polymer ?
#
loop_
_entity_poly.entity_id
_entity_poly.type
_entity_poly.pdbx_seq_one_letter_code
_entity_poly.pdbx_strand_id
1 'polypeptide(L)'
;GLLFTLCEKYFHSRSKRMAVSVTFVMLTVAFSCLKFNIFGVHVGFSSLLACMMLGTVFCNMCEVSEELMERADRWTAPILILFFVISGAELELSVFLDWAVVVVGIVYIASRCIGKYYGAGISSRMMKCDPNIVKYLGITLFPQAGVALGMAIKAIELGPDGAIVRNITLFAVLIYEIVGPFLTKVALTKAGDIQEEGRTSARGTQIPKKAKV
;
A
#
# COMPACT_ATOMS: atom_id res chain seq x y z
N GLY A 1 4.97 -7.96 -17.19
CA GLY A 1 3.93 -8.93 -16.82
C GLY A 1 4.00 -10.18 -17.67
N LEU A 2 3.74 -10.06 -18.97
CA LEU A 2 3.77 -11.18 -19.93
C LEU A 2 5.08 -11.98 -19.92
N LEU A 3 6.22 -11.31 -20.13
CA LEU A 3 7.53 -11.96 -20.09
C LEU A 3 7.81 -12.65 -18.76
N PHE A 4 7.41 -12.03 -17.65
CA PHE A 4 7.56 -12.62 -16.33
C PHE A 4 6.73 -13.92 -16.21
N THR A 5 5.49 -13.90 -16.67
CA THR A 5 4.61 -15.08 -16.72
C THR A 5 5.20 -16.20 -17.59
N LEU A 6 5.79 -15.85 -18.74
CA LEU A 6 6.42 -16.84 -19.62
C LEU A 6 7.67 -17.46 -18.99
N CYS A 7 8.54 -16.65 -18.39
CA CYS A 7 9.73 -17.15 -17.70
C CYS A 7 9.37 -18.05 -16.51
N GLU A 8 8.29 -17.76 -15.80
CA GLU A 8 7.83 -18.56 -14.66
C GLU A 8 7.53 -20.02 -15.07
N LYS A 9 6.92 -20.23 -16.25
CA LYS A 9 6.63 -21.57 -16.79
C LYS A 9 7.87 -22.45 -17.01
N TYR A 10 9.06 -21.86 -17.15
CA TYR A 10 10.30 -22.60 -17.39
C TYR A 10 11.03 -23.00 -16.09
N PHE A 11 10.75 -22.34 -14.95
CA PHE A 11 11.50 -22.55 -13.71
C PHE A 11 10.62 -23.16 -12.62
N HIS A 12 10.74 -24.47 -12.38
CA HIS A 12 9.93 -25.17 -11.37
C HIS A 12 10.51 -25.14 -9.94
N SER A 13 11.77 -24.75 -9.75
CA SER A 13 12.41 -24.76 -8.42
C SER A 13 12.03 -23.53 -7.58
N ARG A 14 11.66 -23.73 -6.31
CA ARG A 14 11.15 -22.69 -5.41
C ARG A 14 12.09 -21.49 -5.27
N SER A 15 13.38 -21.73 -5.03
CA SER A 15 14.37 -20.63 -4.93
C SER A 15 14.56 -19.90 -6.26
N LYS A 16 14.48 -20.62 -7.39
CA LYS A 16 14.59 -20.01 -8.73
C LYS A 16 13.40 -19.12 -9.04
N ARG A 17 12.17 -19.52 -8.66
CA ARG A 17 10.96 -18.72 -8.88
C ARG A 17 10.99 -17.39 -8.11
N MET A 18 11.47 -17.40 -6.87
CA MET A 18 11.68 -16.15 -6.10
C MET A 18 12.76 -15.26 -6.73
N ALA A 19 13.89 -15.84 -7.14
CA ALA A 19 14.95 -15.08 -7.80
C ALA A 19 14.48 -14.45 -9.12
N VAL A 20 13.71 -15.18 -9.94
CA VAL A 20 13.11 -14.66 -11.17
C VAL A 20 12.16 -13.50 -10.85
N SER A 21 11.31 -13.63 -9.83
CA SER A 21 10.38 -12.57 -9.42
C SER A 21 11.11 -11.27 -9.03
N VAL A 22 12.15 -11.37 -8.19
CA VAL A 22 12.99 -10.23 -7.80
C VAL A 22 13.71 -9.64 -9.01
N THR A 23 14.20 -10.48 -9.92
CA THR A 23 14.88 -10.04 -11.15
C THR A 23 13.94 -9.22 -12.02
N PHE A 24 12.70 -9.65 -12.22
CA PHE A 24 11.71 -8.91 -13.01
C PHE A 24 11.30 -7.59 -12.35
N VAL A 25 11.22 -7.54 -11.02
CA VAL A 25 11.00 -6.28 -10.29
C VAL A 25 12.19 -5.33 -10.51
N MET A 26 13.43 -5.78 -10.30
CA MET A 26 14.63 -4.96 -10.50
C MET A 26 14.78 -4.49 -11.96
N LEU A 27 14.49 -5.37 -12.92
CA LEU A 27 14.47 -5.06 -14.34
C LEU A 27 13.43 -3.99 -14.66
N THR A 28 12.22 -4.10 -14.09
CA THR A 28 11.13 -3.13 -14.27
C THR A 28 11.50 -1.77 -13.69
N VAL A 29 12.12 -1.74 -12.50
CA VAL A 29 12.65 -0.50 -11.92
C VAL A 29 13.73 0.10 -12.81
N ALA A 30 14.68 -0.70 -13.30
CA ALA A 30 15.73 -0.23 -14.20
C ALA A 30 15.16 0.37 -15.50
N PHE A 31 14.18 -0.29 -16.11
CA PHE A 31 13.47 0.26 -17.28
C PHE A 31 12.70 1.54 -16.96
N SER A 32 12.08 1.64 -15.78
CA SER A 32 11.34 2.84 -15.38
C SER A 32 12.23 4.08 -15.19
N CYS A 33 13.53 3.88 -14.94
CA CYS A 33 14.50 4.96 -14.82
C CYS A 33 14.96 5.53 -16.17
N LEU A 34 14.62 4.90 -17.30
CA LEU A 34 14.95 5.42 -18.62
C LEU A 34 14.16 6.70 -18.90
N LYS A 35 14.88 7.78 -19.21
CA LYS A 35 14.31 9.07 -19.60
C LYS A 35 14.44 9.22 -21.10
N PHE A 36 13.30 9.34 -21.80
CA PHE A 36 13.29 9.59 -23.23
C PHE A 36 12.96 11.06 -23.47
N ASN A 37 13.75 11.73 -24.31
CA ASN A 37 13.40 13.06 -24.81
C ASN A 37 12.98 12.91 -26.26
N ILE A 38 11.68 13.05 -26.53
CA ILE A 38 11.11 12.90 -27.87
C ILE A 38 10.47 14.24 -28.22
N PHE A 39 10.96 14.90 -29.28
CA PHE A 39 10.46 16.19 -29.76
C PHE A 39 10.32 17.29 -28.68
N GLY A 40 11.27 17.37 -27.74
CA GLY A 40 11.25 18.35 -26.65
C GLY A 40 10.34 17.99 -25.47
N VAL A 41 9.69 16.82 -25.49
CA VAL A 41 8.90 16.29 -24.38
C VAL A 41 9.71 15.25 -23.61
N HIS A 42 9.93 15.53 -22.32
CA HIS A 42 10.54 14.59 -21.38
C HIS A 42 9.52 13.52 -20.96
N VAL A 43 9.68 12.30 -21.47
CA VAL A 43 8.89 11.14 -21.04
C VAL A 43 9.68 10.39 -19.97
N GLY A 44 9.08 10.29 -18.79
CA GLY A 44 9.60 9.50 -17.67
C GLY A 44 8.51 8.56 -17.13
N PHE A 45 8.93 7.45 -16.53
CA PHE A 45 8.02 6.48 -15.94
C PHE A 45 8.12 6.51 -14.41
N SER A 46 6.98 6.32 -13.73
CA SER A 46 6.98 6.09 -12.28
C SER A 46 7.35 4.64 -12.00
N SER A 47 8.41 4.43 -11.22
CA SER A 47 8.83 3.09 -10.78
C SER A 47 7.73 2.38 -9.98
N LEU A 48 7.00 3.11 -9.15
CA LEU A 48 5.86 2.57 -8.38
C LEU A 48 4.75 2.09 -9.31
N LEU A 49 4.32 2.93 -10.25
CA LEU A 49 3.25 2.58 -11.19
C LEU A 49 3.67 1.41 -12.09
N ALA A 50 4.92 1.41 -12.57
CA ALA A 50 5.46 0.33 -13.39
C ALA A 50 5.45 -1.02 -12.64
N CYS A 51 5.86 -1.03 -11.37
CA CYS A 51 5.83 -2.22 -10.52
C CYS A 51 4.39 -2.69 -10.24
N MET A 52 3.43 -1.77 -9.99
CA MET A 52 2.02 -2.13 -9.82
C MET A 52 1.42 -2.75 -11.08
N MET A 53 1.75 -2.21 -12.26
CA MET A 53 1.32 -2.77 -13.55
C MET A 53 1.97 -4.14 -13.82
N LEU A 54 3.25 -4.32 -13.48
CA LEU A 54 3.92 -5.63 -13.56
C LEU A 54 3.16 -6.68 -12.75
N GLY A 55 2.87 -6.38 -11.48
CA GLY A 55 2.14 -7.27 -10.57
C GLY A 55 0.72 -7.55 -11.06
N THR A 56 -0.01 -6.50 -11.48
CA THR A 56 -1.38 -6.64 -12.00
C THR A 56 -1.42 -7.59 -13.20
N VAL A 57 -0.57 -7.38 -14.20
CA VAL A 57 -0.52 -8.25 -15.38
C VAL A 57 -0.09 -9.66 -15.00
N PHE A 58 0.86 -9.82 -14.07
CA PHE A 58 1.32 -11.13 -13.62
C PHE A 58 0.21 -11.92 -12.91
N CYS A 59 -0.49 -11.31 -11.94
CA CYS A 59 -1.58 -11.97 -11.21
C CYS A 59 -2.78 -12.34 -12.09
N ASN A 60 -3.03 -11.57 -13.15
CA ASN A 60 -4.13 -11.87 -14.10
C ASN A 60 -3.77 -12.94 -15.15
N MET A 61 -2.49 -13.32 -15.29
CA MET A 61 -2.04 -14.22 -16.36
C MET A 61 -1.37 -15.50 -15.88
N CYS A 62 -0.80 -15.50 -14.67
CA CYS A 62 -0.11 -16.65 -14.09
C CYS A 62 -1.03 -17.35 -13.09
N GLU A 63 -1.33 -18.63 -13.33
CA GLU A 63 -2.15 -19.46 -12.42
C GLU A 63 -1.48 -19.70 -11.06
N VAL A 64 -0.14 -19.64 -11.01
CA VAL A 64 0.65 -19.84 -9.78
C VAL A 64 1.07 -18.52 -9.14
N SER A 65 0.41 -17.42 -9.52
CA SER A 65 0.71 -16.08 -9.00
C SER A 65 0.45 -15.95 -7.51
N GLU A 66 -0.59 -16.60 -6.98
CA GLU A 66 -0.97 -16.56 -5.57
C GLU A 66 0.15 -17.07 -4.66
N GLU A 67 0.74 -18.24 -4.97
CA GLU A 67 1.86 -18.82 -4.22
C GLU A 67 3.10 -17.90 -4.24
N LEU A 68 3.34 -17.23 -5.37
CA LEU A 68 4.48 -16.31 -5.51
C LEU A 68 4.26 -14.97 -4.81
N MET A 69 3.04 -14.45 -4.85
CA MET A 69 2.66 -13.23 -4.13
C MET A 69 2.71 -13.45 -2.62
N GLU A 70 2.19 -14.57 -2.10
CA GLU A 70 2.25 -14.86 -0.65
C GLU A 70 3.71 -14.91 -0.15
N ARG A 71 4.61 -15.47 -0.97
CA ARG A 71 6.05 -15.49 -0.66
C ARG A 71 6.69 -14.11 -0.75
N ALA A 72 6.32 -13.31 -1.74
CA ALA A 72 6.77 -11.94 -1.87
C ALA A 72 6.29 -11.08 -0.68
N ASP A 73 5.06 -11.28 -0.21
CA ASP A 73 4.49 -10.59 0.96
C ASP A 73 5.27 -10.95 2.23
N ARG A 74 5.61 -12.22 2.42
CA ARG A 74 6.42 -12.67 3.56
C ARG A 74 7.81 -12.03 3.57
N TRP A 75 8.40 -11.78 2.41
CA TRP A 75 9.67 -11.04 2.27
C TRP A 75 9.50 -9.54 2.41
N THR A 76 8.37 -9.01 1.98
CA THR A 76 8.04 -7.58 2.06
C THR A 76 7.79 -7.16 3.50
N ALA A 77 7.19 -8.01 4.35
CA ALA A 77 6.93 -7.70 5.75
C ALA A 77 8.19 -7.27 6.54
N PRO A 78 9.32 -8.01 6.55
CA PRO A 78 10.56 -7.55 7.17
C PRO A 78 11.09 -6.21 6.61
N ILE A 79 10.98 -6.00 5.29
CA ILE A 79 11.42 -4.76 4.63
C ILE A 79 10.57 -3.59 5.12
N LEU A 80 9.24 -3.77 5.21
CA LEU A 80 8.33 -2.76 5.74
C LEU A 80 8.64 -2.43 7.19
N ILE A 81 8.88 -3.44 8.04
CA ILE A 81 9.26 -3.21 9.45
C ILE A 81 10.54 -2.38 9.53
N LEU A 82 11.59 -2.76 8.80
CA LEU A 82 12.84 -2.01 8.78
C LEU A 82 12.65 -0.57 8.28
N PHE A 83 11.89 -0.41 7.19
CA PHE A 83 11.56 0.88 6.62
C PHE A 83 10.82 1.80 7.62
N PHE A 84 9.85 1.26 8.35
CA PHE A 84 9.11 2.01 9.36
C PHE A 84 9.97 2.37 10.58
N VAL A 85 10.84 1.46 11.03
CA VAL A 85 11.78 1.74 12.13
C VAL A 85 12.74 2.86 11.74
N ILE A 86 13.31 2.81 10.53
CA ILE A 86 14.23 3.85 10.05
C ILE A 86 13.48 5.18 9.86
N SER A 87 12.32 5.16 9.20
CA SER A 87 11.51 6.37 8.98
C SER A 87 11.06 7.00 10.30
N GLY A 88 10.75 6.19 11.30
CA GLY A 88 10.43 6.64 12.66
C GLY A 88 11.65 7.21 13.39
N ALA A 89 12.84 6.66 13.18
CA ALA A 89 14.09 7.17 13.75
C ALA A 89 14.55 8.50 13.10
N GLU A 90 14.26 8.70 11.81
CA GLU A 90 14.52 9.96 11.09
C GLU A 90 13.47 11.06 11.38
N LEU A 91 12.42 10.74 12.14
CA LEU A 91 11.35 11.67 12.46
C LEU A 91 11.84 12.73 13.45
N GLU A 92 12.05 13.94 12.95
CA GLU A 92 12.45 15.08 13.78
C GLU A 92 11.23 15.67 14.50
N LEU A 93 11.06 15.34 15.79
CA LEU A 93 9.94 15.82 16.60
C LEU A 93 10.01 17.34 16.89
N SER A 94 11.17 17.96 16.65
CA SER A 94 11.39 19.40 16.83
C SER A 94 10.42 20.25 16.00
N VAL A 95 10.03 19.76 14.82
CA VAL A 95 9.10 20.46 13.93
C VAL A 95 7.67 20.50 14.51
N PHE A 96 7.35 19.62 15.46
CA PHE A 96 6.07 19.63 16.17
C PHE A 96 5.98 20.67 17.27
N LEU A 97 7.10 21.32 17.63
CA LEU A 97 7.10 22.43 18.58
C LEU A 97 6.55 23.71 17.95
N ASP A 98 6.58 23.83 16.63
CA ASP A 98 5.97 24.93 15.92
C ASP A 98 4.44 24.71 15.82
N TRP A 99 3.70 25.51 16.57
CA TRP A 99 2.24 25.51 16.57
C TRP A 99 1.65 25.68 15.17
N ALA A 100 2.29 26.47 14.30
CA ALA A 100 1.80 26.70 12.94
C ALA A 100 1.83 25.40 12.11
N VAL A 101 2.89 24.61 12.23
CA VAL A 101 3.04 23.34 11.51
C VAL A 101 2.00 22.31 11.98
N VAL A 102 1.72 22.25 13.28
CA VAL A 102 0.69 21.36 13.83
C VAL A 102 -0.70 21.70 13.31
N VAL A 103 -1.05 23.00 13.30
CA VAL A 103 -2.35 23.46 12.79
C VAL A 103 -2.49 23.13 11.30
N VAL A 104 -1.47 23.41 10.49
CA VAL A 104 -1.47 23.07 9.06
C VAL A 104 -1.57 21.56 8.86
N GLY A 105 -0.88 20.76 9.67
CA GLY A 105 -0.96 19.31 9.66
C GLY A 105 -2.36 18.78 9.94
N ILE A 106 -3.05 19.33 10.94
CA ILE A 106 -4.44 18.97 11.25
C ILE A 106 -5.37 19.32 10.08
N VAL A 107 -5.24 20.52 9.52
CA VAL A 107 -6.04 20.95 8.35
C VAL A 107 -5.78 20.05 7.15
N TYR A 108 -4.53 19.67 6.91
CA TYR A 108 -4.14 18.73 5.86
C TYR A 108 -4.78 17.35 6.05
N ILE A 109 -4.73 16.78 7.26
CA ILE A 109 -5.35 15.49 7.57
C ILE A 109 -6.87 15.57 7.37
N ALA A 110 -7.51 16.61 7.92
CA ALA A 110 -8.95 16.77 7.84
C ALA A 110 -9.43 16.91 6.38
N SER A 111 -8.79 17.79 5.60
CA SER A 111 -9.12 17.98 4.18
C SER A 111 -8.91 16.69 3.37
N ARG A 112 -7.83 15.94 3.62
CA ARG A 112 -7.56 14.64 2.98
C ARG A 112 -8.63 13.61 3.33
N CYS A 113 -9.00 13.48 4.60
CA CYS A 113 -10.03 12.55 5.06
C CYS A 113 -11.39 12.87 4.43
N ILE A 114 -11.79 14.14 4.45
CA ILE A 114 -13.04 14.61 3.81
C ILE A 114 -13.01 14.28 2.31
N GLY A 115 -11.93 14.62 1.62
CA GLY A 115 -11.78 14.34 0.19
C GLY A 115 -11.87 12.86 -0.15
N LYS A 116 -11.18 11.98 0.62
CA LYS A 116 -11.23 10.53 0.41
C LYS A 116 -12.62 9.95 0.73
N TYR A 117 -13.26 10.42 1.79
CA TYR A 117 -14.57 9.92 2.19
C TYR A 117 -15.66 10.27 1.17
N TYR A 118 -15.78 11.55 0.80
CA TYR A 118 -16.77 11.98 -0.18
C TYR A 118 -16.41 11.54 -1.59
N GLY A 119 -15.12 11.61 -1.97
CA GLY A 119 -14.66 11.19 -3.29
C GLY A 119 -14.92 9.70 -3.55
N ALA A 120 -14.58 8.83 -2.59
CA ALA A 120 -14.87 7.40 -2.68
C ALA A 120 -16.39 7.14 -2.64
N GLY A 121 -17.14 7.80 -1.76
CA GLY A 121 -18.58 7.63 -1.65
C GLY A 121 -19.35 8.05 -2.91
N ILE A 122 -19.01 9.19 -3.51
CA ILE A 122 -19.64 9.66 -4.75
C ILE A 122 -19.29 8.75 -5.92
N SER A 123 -18.00 8.43 -6.11
CA SER A 123 -17.55 7.59 -7.24
C SER A 123 -18.12 6.17 -7.17
N SER A 124 -18.09 5.53 -6.01
CA SER A 124 -18.69 4.19 -5.82
C SER A 124 -20.21 4.20 -6.02
N ARG A 125 -20.90 5.27 -5.60
CA ARG A 125 -22.34 5.42 -5.85
C ARG A 125 -22.66 5.62 -7.34
N MET A 126 -21.84 6.41 -8.05
CA MET A 126 -21.97 6.58 -9.50
C MET A 126 -21.76 5.27 -10.26
N MET A 127 -20.85 4.42 -9.78
CA MET A 127 -20.58 3.08 -10.33
C MET A 127 -21.58 2.01 -9.87
N LYS A 128 -22.62 2.39 -9.10
CA LYS A 128 -23.65 1.48 -8.57
C LYS A 128 -23.06 0.32 -7.74
N CYS A 129 -22.00 0.57 -6.99
CA CYS A 129 -21.42 -0.40 -6.06
C CYS A 129 -22.37 -0.73 -4.90
N ASP A 130 -22.09 -1.83 -4.21
CA ASP A 130 -22.82 -2.25 -3.01
C ASP A 130 -22.83 -1.16 -1.91
N PRO A 131 -23.93 -0.98 -1.15
CA PRO A 131 -24.03 0.03 -0.10
C PRO A 131 -22.91 -0.04 0.97
N ASN A 132 -22.39 -1.23 1.28
CA ASN A 132 -21.28 -1.37 2.21
C ASN A 132 -19.99 -0.78 1.63
N ILE A 133 -19.73 -0.99 0.33
CA ILE A 133 -18.59 -0.38 -0.36
C ILE A 133 -18.73 1.15 -0.34
N VAL A 134 -19.91 1.67 -0.69
CA VAL A 134 -20.16 3.13 -0.72
C VAL A 134 -19.91 3.77 0.64
N LYS A 135 -20.27 3.09 1.72
CA LYS A 135 -20.16 3.61 3.10
C LYS A 135 -18.76 3.48 3.70
N TYR A 136 -18.07 2.36 3.45
CA TYR A 136 -16.85 2.02 4.18
C TYR A 136 -15.56 2.22 3.38
N LEU A 137 -15.61 2.23 2.04
CA LEU A 137 -14.42 2.39 1.19
C LEU A 137 -13.65 3.69 1.49
N GLY A 138 -14.35 4.80 1.73
CA GLY A 138 -13.71 6.07 2.06
C GLY A 138 -12.83 5.99 3.32
N ILE A 139 -13.29 5.26 4.33
CA ILE A 139 -12.60 5.10 5.62
C ILE A 139 -11.38 4.18 5.45
N THR A 140 -11.51 3.09 4.70
CA THR A 140 -10.41 2.15 4.46
C THR A 140 -9.29 2.76 3.63
N LEU A 141 -9.56 3.87 2.93
CA LEU A 141 -8.57 4.64 2.19
C LEU A 141 -7.81 5.67 3.04
N PHE A 142 -8.20 5.94 4.29
CA PHE A 142 -7.48 6.92 5.13
C PHE A 142 -6.03 6.55 5.43
N PRO A 143 -5.71 5.30 5.81
CA PRO A 143 -4.34 4.91 6.10
C PRO A 143 -3.41 5.18 4.92
N GLN A 144 -2.21 5.66 5.24
CA GLN A 144 -1.20 5.98 4.28
C GLN A 144 0.16 5.72 4.90
N ALA A 145 0.96 4.92 4.21
CA ALA A 145 2.18 4.35 4.74
C ALA A 145 3.39 4.67 3.83
N GLY A 146 4.14 3.65 3.45
CA GLY A 146 5.50 3.79 2.91
C GLY A 146 5.63 4.57 1.61
N VAL A 147 4.63 4.57 0.72
CA VAL A 147 4.70 5.34 -0.53
C VAL A 147 4.78 6.84 -0.24
N ALA A 148 4.01 7.34 0.73
CA ALA A 148 4.00 8.75 1.07
C ALA A 148 5.28 9.20 1.75
N LEU A 149 5.82 8.37 2.63
CA LEU A 149 7.12 8.58 3.25
C LEU A 149 8.24 8.65 2.18
N GLY A 150 8.25 7.71 1.24
CA GLY A 150 9.21 7.74 0.11
C GLY A 150 9.08 8.99 -0.76
N MET A 151 7.85 9.46 -1.02
CA MET A 151 7.61 10.71 -1.74
C MET A 151 8.04 11.95 -0.92
N ALA A 152 7.84 11.94 0.40
CA ALA A 152 8.25 13.02 1.29
C ALA A 152 9.77 13.22 1.31
N ILE A 153 10.55 12.14 1.21
CA ILE A 153 12.01 12.23 1.06
C ILE A 153 12.38 12.91 -0.26
N LYS A 154 11.71 12.58 -1.36
CA LYS A 154 11.92 13.25 -2.64
C LYS A 154 11.49 14.70 -2.66
N ALA A 155 10.50 15.08 -1.85
CA ALA A 155 10.06 16.46 -1.74
C ALA A 155 11.16 17.38 -1.20
N ILE A 156 12.18 16.87 -0.48
CA ILE A 156 13.34 17.68 -0.03
C ILE A 156 14.08 18.32 -1.23
N GLU A 157 14.08 17.66 -2.39
CA GLU A 157 14.71 18.17 -3.61
C GLU A 157 14.01 19.45 -4.15
N LEU A 158 12.82 19.80 -3.64
CA LEU A 158 12.08 21.02 -3.99
C LEU A 158 12.54 22.27 -3.20
N GLY A 159 13.57 22.16 -2.36
CA GLY A 159 14.12 23.29 -1.61
C GLY A 159 13.45 23.52 -0.24
N PRO A 160 13.42 24.77 0.28
CA PRO A 160 12.96 25.06 1.64
C PRO A 160 11.52 24.62 1.91
N ASP A 161 10.63 24.79 0.93
CA ASP A 161 9.22 24.37 1.02
C ASP A 161 9.08 22.84 1.07
N GLY A 162 10.03 22.11 0.50
CA GLY A 162 10.10 20.66 0.54
C GLY A 162 10.25 20.10 1.95
N ALA A 163 10.99 20.79 2.82
CA ALA A 163 11.12 20.42 4.22
C ALA A 163 9.78 20.56 4.96
N ILE A 164 9.03 21.63 4.69
CA ILE A 164 7.70 21.85 5.28
C ILE A 164 6.73 20.75 4.84
N VAL A 165 6.70 20.43 3.54
CA VAL A 165 5.85 19.35 2.99
C VAL A 165 6.21 18.00 3.58
N ARG A 166 7.51 17.70 3.72
CA ARG A 166 7.98 16.48 4.37
C ARG A 166 7.44 16.40 5.78
N ASN A 167 7.58 17.46 6.58
CA ASN A 167 7.21 17.44 7.98
C ASN A 167 5.69 17.30 8.19
N ILE A 168 4.88 18.00 7.38
CA ILE A 168 3.42 17.84 7.37
C ILE A 168 3.03 16.40 6.98
N THR A 169 3.70 15.83 5.99
CA THR A 169 3.43 14.46 5.52
C THR A 169 3.81 13.43 6.58
N LEU A 170 4.96 13.59 7.22
CA LEU A 170 5.42 12.74 8.32
C LEU A 170 4.45 12.77 9.51
N PHE A 171 3.97 13.96 9.89
CA PHE A 171 2.93 14.12 10.91
C PHE A 171 1.66 13.35 10.55
N ALA A 172 1.16 13.52 9.32
CA ALA A 172 -0.04 12.83 8.87
C ALA A 172 0.15 11.32 8.87
N VAL A 173 1.30 10.81 8.39
CA VAL A 173 1.62 9.37 8.41
C VAL A 173 1.64 8.85 9.85
N LEU A 174 2.27 9.55 10.79
CA LEU A 174 2.28 9.14 12.20
C LEU A 174 0.84 8.97 12.76
N ILE A 175 -0.04 9.94 12.52
CA ILE A 175 -1.44 9.87 12.95
C ILE A 175 -2.16 8.69 12.26
N TYR A 176 -1.96 8.51 10.95
CA TYR A 176 -2.58 7.43 10.19
C TYR A 176 -2.04 6.04 10.55
N GLU A 177 -0.79 5.88 10.96
CA GLU A 177 -0.26 4.59 11.39
C GLU A 177 -0.85 4.18 12.76
N ILE A 178 -1.15 5.14 13.64
CA ILE A 178 -1.78 4.87 14.94
C ILE A 178 -3.28 4.58 14.77
N VAL A 179 -3.99 5.42 14.02
CA VAL A 179 -5.46 5.39 13.96
C VAL A 179 -5.96 4.59 12.77
N GLY A 180 -5.20 4.53 11.68
CA GLY A 180 -5.60 3.94 10.41
C GLY A 180 -5.91 2.44 10.48
N PRO A 181 -5.04 1.57 11.02
CA PRO A 181 -5.33 0.14 11.15
C PRO A 181 -6.61 -0.12 11.94
N PHE A 182 -6.84 0.66 13.01
CA PHE A 182 -8.06 0.57 13.80
C PHE A 182 -9.30 0.96 12.99
N LEU A 183 -9.27 2.10 12.28
CA LEU A 183 -10.38 2.55 11.45
C LEU A 183 -10.70 1.58 10.31
N THR A 184 -9.67 1.08 9.62
CA THR A 184 -9.83 0.09 8.55
C THR A 184 -10.42 -1.21 9.08
N LYS A 185 -9.95 -1.70 10.24
CA LYS A 185 -10.53 -2.88 10.87
C LYS A 185 -12.01 -2.68 11.18
N VAL A 186 -12.37 -1.57 11.84
CA VAL A 186 -13.78 -1.27 12.15
C VAL A 186 -14.63 -1.16 10.89
N ALA A 187 -14.12 -0.52 9.83
CA ALA A 187 -14.82 -0.37 8.55
C ALA A 187 -15.07 -1.73 7.88
N LEU A 188 -14.05 -2.59 7.82
CA LEU A 188 -14.15 -3.93 7.22
C LEU A 188 -15.03 -4.87 8.05
N THR A 189 -14.96 -4.82 9.39
CA THR A 189 -15.87 -5.58 10.25
C THR A 189 -17.32 -5.15 10.04
N LYS A 190 -17.59 -3.85 9.95
CA LYS A 190 -18.94 -3.34 9.68
C LYS A 190 -19.43 -3.57 8.25
N ALA A 191 -18.53 -3.73 7.28
CA ALA A 191 -18.85 -4.13 5.92
C ALA A 191 -19.21 -5.62 5.81
N GLY A 192 -18.85 -6.43 6.82
CA GLY A 192 -19.03 -7.88 6.83
C GLY A 192 -17.85 -8.66 6.22
N ASP A 193 -16.79 -7.98 5.79
CA ASP A 193 -15.61 -8.60 5.18
C ASP A 193 -14.72 -9.28 6.21
N ILE A 194 -14.73 -8.81 7.46
CA ILE A 194 -14.09 -9.48 8.60
C ILE A 194 -15.18 -10.13 9.43
N GLN A 195 -15.25 -11.46 9.39
CA GLN A 195 -15.97 -12.24 10.39
C GLN A 195 -15.13 -12.21 11.67
N GLU A 196 -15.70 -11.72 12.78
CA GLU A 196 -15.04 -11.85 14.08
C GLU A 196 -14.92 -13.35 14.36
N GLU A 197 -13.70 -13.91 14.21
CA GLU A 197 -13.39 -15.21 14.78
C GLU A 197 -13.69 -15.11 16.27
N GLY A 198 -14.83 -15.66 16.68
CA GLY A 198 -15.23 -15.69 18.07
C GLY A 198 -14.16 -16.41 18.84
N ARG A 199 -13.31 -15.67 19.58
CA ARG A 199 -12.25 -16.14 20.48
C ARG A 199 -11.99 -17.64 20.37
N THR A 200 -11.31 -18.09 19.31
CA THR A 200 -10.82 -19.46 19.26
C THR A 200 -9.64 -19.54 20.23
N SER A 201 -9.94 -19.88 21.48
CA SER A 201 -8.93 -20.35 22.42
C SER A 201 -8.16 -21.48 21.75
N ALA A 202 -6.83 -21.47 21.87
CA ALA A 202 -5.93 -22.49 21.30
C ALA A 202 -6.15 -23.93 21.85
N ARG A 203 -7.23 -24.17 22.62
CA ARG A 203 -7.73 -25.50 22.97
C ARG A 203 -8.87 -25.84 22.01
N GLY A 204 -8.54 -26.73 21.07
CA GLY A 204 -9.37 -27.07 19.92
C GLY A 204 -10.82 -27.42 20.27
N THR A 205 -11.72 -26.94 19.43
CA THR A 205 -13.06 -27.51 19.31
C THR A 205 -13.04 -28.42 18.10
N GLN A 206 -12.96 -29.73 18.34
CA GLN A 206 -13.17 -30.72 17.29
C GLN A 206 -14.61 -30.57 16.77
N ILE A 207 -14.75 -30.20 15.50
CA ILE A 207 -16.04 -30.25 14.82
C ILE A 207 -16.37 -31.73 14.61
N PRO A 208 -17.49 -32.26 15.15
CA PRO A 208 -17.86 -33.65 14.91
C PRO A 208 -18.20 -33.83 13.42
N LYS A 209 -17.48 -34.75 12.76
CA LYS A 209 -17.83 -35.21 11.40
C LYS A 209 -19.26 -35.76 11.45
N LYS A 210 -20.20 -35.10 10.76
CA LYS A 210 -21.52 -35.70 10.50
C LYS A 210 -21.31 -36.99 9.70
N ALA A 211 -21.64 -38.12 10.32
CA ALA A 211 -21.76 -39.40 9.65
C ALA A 211 -22.83 -39.27 8.56
N LYS A 212 -22.47 -39.60 7.31
CA LYS A 212 -23.45 -39.91 6.27
C LYS A 212 -24.08 -41.25 6.63
N VAL A 213 -25.39 -41.26 6.82
CA VAL A 213 -26.25 -42.45 6.71
C VAL A 213 -27.08 -42.24 5.46
#